data_AF-A0A932SDS5-F1
#
_entry.id   AF-A0A932SDS5-F1
#
_cell.length_a   1.000
_cell.length_b   1.000
_cell.length_c   1.000
_cell.angle_alpha   90.00
_cell.angle_beta   90.00
_cell.angle_gamma   90.00
#
_symmetry.space_group_name_H-M   'P 1'
#
loop_
_entity.id
_entity.type
_entity.pdbx_description
1 polymer ?
#
loop_
_entity_poly.entity_id
_entity_poly.type
_entity_poly.pdbx_seq_one_letter_code
_entity_poly.pdbx_strand_id
1 'polypeptide(L)'
;MALYHPKHRKQAAALKPELKAMVVHSFLKKVQQYSEEMIEKKWKATRKQRGTDLETLQKLAHWVQYHRFNAVALEEIEDGTLDAWFEE
;
A
#
# COMPACT_ATOMS: atom_id res chain seq x y z
N MET A 1 -0.86 -17.65 -11.62
CA MET A 1 -0.29 -16.37 -11.13
C MET A 1 1.15 -16.61 -10.74
N ALA A 2 2.11 -16.25 -11.60
CA ALA A 2 3.53 -16.39 -11.30
C ALA A 2 3.98 -15.14 -10.53
N LEU A 3 3.87 -15.15 -9.19
CA LEU A 3 4.37 -14.06 -8.35
C LEU A 3 5.69 -14.39 -7.64
N TYR A 4 6.30 -15.54 -7.94
CA TYR A 4 7.54 -15.96 -7.28
C TYR A 4 8.50 -16.58 -8.27
N HIS A 5 9.42 -15.77 -8.81
CA HIS A 5 10.56 -16.30 -9.54
C HIS A 5 11.72 -16.53 -8.55
N PRO A 6 12.20 -17.78 -8.36
CA PRO A 6 13.21 -18.12 -7.34
C PRO A 6 14.50 -17.28 -7.41
N LYS A 7 14.85 -16.82 -8.62
CA LYS A 7 15.99 -15.92 -8.86
C LYS A 7 15.90 -14.60 -8.09
N HIS A 8 14.71 -13.98 -8.03
CA HIS A 8 14.53 -12.68 -7.38
C HIS A 8 14.49 -12.81 -5.85
N ARG A 9 14.06 -13.96 -5.32
CA ARG A 9 14.10 -14.24 -3.87
C ARG A 9 15.54 -14.25 -3.34
N LYS A 10 16.46 -14.94 -4.03
CA LYS A 10 17.87 -14.97 -3.64
C LYS A 10 18.52 -13.58 -3.70
N GLN A 11 18.16 -12.79 -4.70
CA GLN A 11 18.65 -11.42 -4.84
C GLN A 11 18.13 -10.51 -3.72
N ALA A 12 16.85 -10.62 -3.37
CA ALA A 12 16.25 -9.86 -2.27
C ALA A 12 16.84 -10.25 -0.91
N ALA A 13 17.01 -11.55 -0.64
CA ALA A 13 17.60 -12.04 0.62
C ALA A 13 19.06 -11.59 0.81
N ALA A 14 19.80 -11.37 -0.29
CA ALA A 14 21.18 -10.87 -0.25
C ALA A 14 21.29 -9.37 0.03
N LEU A 15 20.18 -8.62 0.00
CA LEU A 15 20.19 -7.20 0.36
C LEU A 15 20.33 -7.03 1.87
N LYS A 16 20.95 -5.93 2.28
CA LYS A 16 20.94 -5.54 3.69
C LYS A 16 19.51 -5.19 4.14
N PRO A 17 19.14 -5.44 5.40
CA PRO A 17 17.79 -5.14 5.92
C PRO A 17 17.35 -3.70 5.65
N GLU A 18 18.24 -2.72 5.81
CA GLU A 18 17.92 -1.30 5.61
C GLU A 18 17.54 -1.01 4.15
N LEU A 19 18.19 -1.68 3.19
CA LEU A 19 17.84 -1.56 1.78
C LEU A 19 16.49 -2.20 1.47
N LYS A 20 16.16 -3.33 2.09
CA LYS A 20 14.83 -3.97 1.93
C LYS A 20 13.75 -3.03 2.46
N ALA A 21 13.94 -2.48 3.66
CA ALA A 21 13.03 -1.52 4.28
C ALA A 21 12.84 -0.28 3.40
N MET A 22 13.92 0.31 2.88
CA MET A 22 13.86 1.48 1.97
C MET A 22 13.07 1.20 0.68
N VAL A 23 13.26 0.01 0.08
CA VAL A 23 12.55 -0.37 -1.14
C VAL A 23 11.05 -0.52 -0.87
N VAL A 24 10.69 -1.20 0.22
CA VAL A 24 9.30 -1.40 0.63
C VAL A 24 8.64 -0.08 0.99
N HIS A 25 9.33 0.77 1.75
CA HIS A 25 8.87 2.13 2.07
C HIS A 25 8.62 2.97 0.82
N SER A 26 9.56 2.98 -0.12
CA SER A 26 9.41 3.71 -1.40
C SER A 26 8.22 3.19 -2.22
N PHE A 27 7.98 1.88 -2.20
CA PHE A 27 6.81 1.28 -2.83
C PHE A 27 5.52 1.72 -2.13
N LEU A 28 5.46 1.60 -0.80
CA LEU A 28 4.28 2.00 -0.01
C LEU A 28 3.96 3.48 -0.18
N LYS A 29 4.95 4.38 -0.30
CA LYS A 29 4.71 5.80 -0.61
C LYS A 29 4.00 6.00 -1.95
N LYS A 30 4.38 5.26 -2.99
CA LYS A 30 3.69 5.32 -4.30
C LYS A 30 2.27 4.77 -4.21
N VAL A 31 2.10 3.68 -3.47
CA VAL A 31 0.79 3.07 -3.25
C VAL A 31 -0.12 4.02 -2.44
N GLN A 32 0.43 4.73 -1.46
CA GLN A 32 -0.27 5.73 -0.66
C GLN A 32 -0.81 6.86 -1.55
N GLN A 33 0.06 7.47 -2.35
CA GLN A 33 -0.34 8.51 -3.31
C GLN A 33 -1.41 8.00 -4.28
N TYR A 34 -1.24 6.80 -4.83
CA TYR A 34 -2.22 6.21 -5.72
C TYR A 34 -3.58 5.98 -5.03
N SER A 35 -3.58 5.56 -3.77
CA SER A 35 -4.83 5.39 -3.01
C SER A 35 -5.54 6.72 -2.78
N GLU A 36 -4.83 7.83 -2.57
CA GLU A 36 -5.42 9.17 -2.46
C GLU A 36 -6.12 9.60 -3.75
N GLU A 37 -5.46 9.42 -4.89
CA GLU A 37 -6.04 9.69 -6.22
C GLU A 37 -7.32 8.87 -6.44
N MET A 38 -7.30 7.60 -6.03
CA MET A 38 -8.45 6.70 -6.18
C MET A 38 -9.60 7.08 -5.25
N ILE A 39 -9.32 7.46 -4.00
CA ILE A 39 -10.33 7.98 -3.06
C ILE A 39 -11.00 9.22 -3.66
N GLU A 40 -10.21 10.19 -4.14
CA GLU A 40 -10.75 11.43 -4.71
C GLU A 40 -11.63 11.13 -5.94
N LYS A 41 -11.16 10.27 -6.84
CA LYS A 41 -11.90 9.85 -8.03
C LYS A 41 -13.24 9.19 -7.67
N LYS A 42 -13.24 8.28 -6.70
CA LYS A 42 -14.45 7.56 -6.26
C LYS A 42 -15.42 8.48 -5.50
N TRP A 43 -14.90 9.38 -4.67
CA TRP A 43 -15.69 10.40 -3.99
C TRP A 43 -16.43 11.31 -4.98
N LYS A 44 -15.73 11.81 -6.00
CA LYS A 44 -16.34 12.62 -7.08
C LYS A 44 -17.40 11.85 -7.86
N ALA A 45 -17.20 10.56 -8.11
CA ALA A 45 -18.20 9.71 -8.77
C ALA A 45 -19.47 9.54 -7.93
N THR A 46 -19.31 9.29 -6.62
CA THR A 46 -20.41 9.13 -5.66
C THR A 46 -21.29 10.38 -5.61
N ARG A 47 -20.68 11.57 -5.64
CA ARG A 47 -21.41 12.85 -5.64
C ARG A 47 -22.23 13.12 -6.91
N LYS A 48 -21.86 12.51 -8.04
CA LYS A 48 -22.54 12.73 -9.33
C LYS A 48 -23.74 11.82 -9.55
N GLN A 49 -23.79 10.66 -8.90
CA GLN A 49 -24.94 9.74 -8.98
C GLN A 49 -26.09 10.23 -8.07
N ARG A 50 -27.29 10.38 -8.65
CA ARG A 50 -28.53 10.58 -7.88
C ARG A 50 -28.99 9.21 -7.36
N GLY A 51 -28.73 8.94 -6.09
CA GLY A 51 -29.05 7.66 -5.44
C GLY A 51 -27.80 7.01 -4.82
N THR A 52 -28.00 6.30 -3.71
CA THR A 52 -26.92 5.66 -2.97
C THR A 52 -26.52 4.35 -3.64
N ASP A 53 -25.52 4.40 -4.53
CA ASP A 53 -24.90 3.18 -5.05
C ASP A 53 -24.00 2.54 -3.97
N LEU A 54 -24.53 1.51 -3.31
CA LEU A 54 -23.85 0.76 -2.26
C LEU A 54 -22.52 0.16 -2.74
N GLU A 55 -22.43 -0.27 -4.01
CA GLU A 55 -21.21 -0.86 -4.55
C GLU A 55 -20.10 0.19 -4.66
N THR A 56 -20.42 1.40 -5.12
CA THR A 56 -19.47 2.50 -5.21
C THR A 56 -19.02 2.96 -3.82
N LEU A 57 -19.93 3.02 -2.84
CA LEU A 57 -19.57 3.33 -1.45
C LEU A 57 -18.66 2.28 -0.82
N GLN A 58 -18.93 0.99 -1.05
CA GLN A 58 -18.07 -0.10 -0.57
C GLN A 58 -16.66 0.00 -1.17
N LYS A 59 -16.56 0.24 -2.49
CA LYS A 59 -15.26 0.44 -3.15
C LYS A 59 -14.51 1.63 -2.58
N LEU A 60 -15.20 2.75 -2.31
CA LEU A 60 -14.59 3.91 -1.64
C LEU A 60 -14.09 3.55 -0.24
N ALA A 61 -14.90 2.84 0.56
CA ALA A 61 -14.51 2.40 1.90
C ALA A 61 -13.25 1.50 1.87
N HIS A 62 -13.15 0.59 0.90
CA HIS A 62 -11.95 -0.23 0.72
C HIS A 62 -10.71 0.61 0.40
N TRP A 63 -10.84 1.63 -0.46
CA TRP A 63 -9.72 2.53 -0.75
C TRP A 63 -9.28 3.32 0.48
N VAL A 64 -10.22 3.81 1.29
CA VAL A 64 -9.92 4.51 2.56
C VAL A 64 -9.24 3.57 3.55
N GLN A 65 -9.71 2.33 3.67
CA GLN A 65 -9.08 1.34 4.54
C GLN A 65 -7.65 1.02 4.09
N TYR A 66 -7.43 0.88 2.78
CA TYR A 66 -6.11 0.60 2.21
C TYR A 66 -5.14 1.77 2.41
N HIS A 67 -5.60 3.01 2.20
CA HIS A 67 -4.83 4.23 2.49
C HIS A 67 -4.40 4.31 3.96
N ARG A 68 -5.31 4.01 4.89
CA ARG A 68 -5.00 3.99 6.32
C ARG A 68 -3.99 2.91 6.67
N PHE A 69 -4.16 1.71 6.12
CA PHE A 69 -3.21 0.62 6.35
C PHE A 69 -1.80 1.00 5.88
N ASN A 70 -1.67 1.56 4.68
CA ASN A 70 -0.37 1.98 4.15
C ASN A 70 0.25 3.11 4.97
N ALA A 71 -0.56 4.05 5.48
CA ALA A 71 -0.08 5.10 6.38
C ALA A 71 0.54 4.51 7.66
N VAL A 72 -0.16 3.58 8.32
CA VAL A 72 0.36 2.88 9.51
C VAL A 72 1.64 2.12 9.19
N ALA A 73 1.65 1.35 8.10
CA ALA A 73 2.85 0.60 7.72
C ALA A 73 4.05 1.52 7.37
N LEU A 74 3.81 2.70 6.82
CA LEU A 74 4.86 3.70 6.59
C LEU A 74 5.43 4.24 7.91
N GLU A 75 4.55 4.57 8.87
CA GLU A 75 4.95 5.03 10.20
C GLU A 75 5.77 3.95 10.94
N GLU A 76 5.31 2.70 10.93
CA GLU A 76 5.99 1.57 11.57
C GLU A 76 7.34 1.20 10.92
N ILE A 77 7.56 1.55 9.65
CA ILE A 77 8.88 1.43 9.00
C ILE A 77 9.76 2.62 9.40
N GLU A 78 9.22 3.83 9.51
CA GLU A 78 9.97 5.03 9.85
C GLU A 78 10.42 5.05 11.32
N ASP A 79 9.66 4.43 12.22
CA ASP A 79 9.98 4.34 13.64
C ASP A 79 10.77 3.06 14.04
N GLY A 80 10.98 2.15 13.09
CA GLY A 80 11.73 0.90 13.28
C GLY A 80 10.92 -0.26 13.88
N THR A 81 9.62 -0.10 14.11
CA THR A 81 8.75 -1.18 14.63
C THR A 81 8.75 -2.42 13.72
N LEU A 82 8.92 -2.22 12.41
CA LEU A 82 8.97 -3.31 11.42
C LEU A 82 10.39 -3.80 11.07
N ASP A 83 11.44 -3.37 11.78
CA ASP A 83 12.83 -3.75 11.44
C ASP A 83 13.05 -5.27 11.35
N ALA A 84 12.47 -6.01 12.31
CA ALA A 84 12.56 -7.48 12.38
C ALA A 84 12.02 -8.17 11.11
N TRP A 85 11.11 -7.54 10.36
CA TRP A 85 10.58 -8.09 9.11
C TRP A 85 11.59 -8.09 7.96
N PHE A 86 12.66 -7.30 8.08
CA PHE A 86 13.67 -7.14 7.03
C PHE A 86 14.99 -7.88 7.31
N GLU A 87 15.11 -8.50 8.48
CA GLU A 87 16.31 -9.21 8.92
C GLU A 87 16.57 -10.53 8.14
N GLU A 88 15.53 -11.12 7.54
CA GLU A 88 15.59 -12.42 6.82
C GLU A 88 15.82 -12.32 5.30
#